data_AF-M0DFI7-F1
#
_entry.id   AF-M0DFI7-F1
#
_cell.length_a   1.000
_cell.length_b   1.000
_cell.length_c   1.000
_cell.angle_alpha   90.00
_cell.angle_beta   90.00
_cell.angle_gamma   90.00
#
_symmetry.space_group_name_H-M   'P 1'
#
loop_
_entity.id
_entity.type
_entity.pdbx_description
1 polymer ?
#
loop_
_entity_poly.entity_id
_entity_poly.type
_entity_poly.pdbx_seq_one_letter_code
_entity_poly.pdbx_strand_id
1 'polypeptide(L)'
;MLQTLGAVVLVGALLFALTGIWPPMVAVESASMEPHIDTGDMVVVSDVNRYVAAAADENGIVTRAGADGYTRFAEGGDVVVYMPPARRGLDSPIIHRVRFHVEEGENWYDRANPEFVGPGVDDCTELTNCPAPNAGYITKGDNNDEYDQANGIAPPVRSEWVRAKAQVRVPLLGWIRLLLAGKV
;
A
#
# COMPACT_ATOMS: atom_id res chain seq x y z
N MET A 1 -35.03 -15.92 -3.48
CA MET A 1 -34.22 -15.62 -2.28
C MET A 1 -33.04 -16.58 -2.12
N LEU A 2 -33.22 -17.91 -2.11
CA LEU A 2 -32.12 -18.87 -1.98
C LEU A 2 -31.09 -18.81 -3.12
N GLN A 3 -31.55 -18.62 -4.37
CA GLN A 3 -30.66 -18.47 -5.54
C GLN A 3 -29.75 -17.24 -5.42
N THR A 4 -30.30 -16.09 -4.99
CA THR A 4 -29.53 -14.86 -4.78
C THR A 4 -28.51 -15.02 -3.66
N LEU A 5 -28.91 -15.62 -2.53
CA LEU A 5 -27.99 -15.90 -1.42
C LEU A 5 -26.85 -16.83 -1.86
N GLY A 6 -27.19 -17.92 -2.57
CA GLY A 6 -26.22 -18.86 -3.11
C GLY A 6 -25.25 -18.21 -4.10
N ALA A 7 -25.75 -17.32 -4.97
CA ALA A 7 -24.90 -16.57 -5.90
C ALA A 7 -23.93 -15.64 -5.18
N VAL A 8 -24.38 -14.90 -4.16
CA VAL A 8 -23.51 -14.00 -3.37
C VAL A 8 -22.44 -14.79 -2.63
N VAL A 9 -22.80 -15.91 -1.99
CA VAL A 9 -21.84 -16.79 -1.32
C VAL A 9 -20.84 -17.36 -2.31
N LEU A 10 -21.28 -17.80 -3.48
CA LEU A 10 -20.42 -18.34 -4.53
C LEU A 10 -19.40 -17.29 -5.03
N VAL A 11 -19.87 -16.07 -5.30
CA VAL A 11 -18.99 -14.96 -5.73
C VAL A 11 -18.00 -14.61 -4.62
N GLY A 12 -18.46 -14.50 -3.37
CA GLY A 12 -17.58 -14.24 -2.23
C GLY A 12 -16.51 -15.32 -2.03
N ALA A 13 -16.91 -16.60 -2.12
CA ALA A 13 -16.00 -17.73 -2.03
C ALA A 13 -15.01 -17.77 -3.19
N LEU A 14 -15.45 -17.47 -4.42
CA LEU A 14 -14.57 -17.38 -5.58
C LEU A 14 -13.54 -16.25 -5.43
N LEU A 15 -13.99 -15.06 -5.00
CA LEU A 15 -13.10 -13.94 -4.75
C LEU A 15 -12.07 -14.29 -3.68
N PHE A 16 -12.50 -14.83 -2.54
CA PHE A 16 -11.58 -15.28 -1.49
C PHE A 16 -10.62 -16.37 -1.99
N ALA A 17 -11.12 -17.33 -2.78
CA ALA A 17 -10.29 -18.37 -3.37
C ALA A 17 -9.26 -17.82 -4.34
N LEU A 18 -9.49 -16.67 -5.00
CA LEU A 18 -8.57 -16.00 -5.93
C LEU A 18 -7.63 -14.99 -5.25
N THR A 19 -8.08 -14.30 -4.20
CA THR A 19 -7.30 -13.27 -3.51
C THR A 19 -6.56 -13.78 -2.28
N GLY A 20 -7.08 -14.81 -1.62
CA GLY A 20 -6.55 -15.33 -0.34
C GLY A 20 -6.89 -14.48 0.88
N ILE A 21 -7.62 -13.37 0.71
CA ILE A 21 -7.95 -12.44 1.80
C ILE A 21 -9.39 -11.94 1.69
N TRP A 22 -9.94 -11.58 2.84
CA TRP A 22 -11.23 -10.90 2.97
C TRP A 22 -11.07 -9.61 3.79
N PRO A 23 -11.58 -8.46 3.34
CA PRO A 23 -12.28 -8.23 2.07
C PRO A 23 -11.30 -8.26 0.87
N PRO A 24 -11.74 -8.71 -0.33
CA PRO A 24 -10.88 -8.87 -1.50
C PRO A 24 -10.62 -7.55 -2.25
N MET A 25 -11.21 -6.43 -1.78
CA MET A 25 -11.17 -5.14 -2.47
C MET A 25 -11.21 -3.97 -1.48
N VAL A 26 -10.57 -2.86 -1.85
CA VAL A 26 -10.57 -1.58 -1.12
C VAL A 26 -11.03 -0.45 -2.04
N ALA A 27 -11.75 0.53 -1.50
CA ALA A 27 -12.10 1.75 -2.23
C ALA A 27 -11.09 2.85 -1.92
N VAL A 28 -10.73 3.64 -2.94
CA VAL A 28 -9.70 4.68 -2.83
C VAL A 28 -10.36 6.00 -2.44
N GLU A 29 -9.94 6.55 -1.31
CA GLU A 29 -10.57 7.69 -0.66
C GLU A 29 -9.86 9.03 -0.92
N SER A 30 -8.62 8.99 -1.41
CA SER A 30 -7.78 10.17 -1.59
C SER A 30 -6.96 10.11 -2.88
N ALA A 31 -6.47 11.27 -3.30
CA ALA A 31 -5.65 11.44 -4.49
C ALA A 31 -4.17 11.04 -4.31
N SER A 32 -3.79 10.39 -3.20
CA SER A 32 -2.38 10.12 -2.87
C SER A 32 -1.71 9.13 -3.83
N MET A 33 -2.49 8.37 -4.59
CA MET A 33 -2.01 7.39 -5.56
C MET A 33 -2.23 7.81 -7.02
N GLU A 34 -2.70 9.02 -7.26
CA GLU A 34 -2.85 9.54 -8.63
C GLU A 34 -1.47 9.73 -9.29
N PRO A 35 -1.36 9.61 -10.62
CA PRO A 35 -2.40 9.23 -11.58
C PRO A 35 -2.57 7.71 -11.74
N HIS A 36 -1.90 6.89 -10.92
CA HIS A 36 -1.83 5.44 -11.12
C HIS A 36 -3.05 4.70 -10.57
N ILE A 37 -3.64 5.23 -9.50
CA ILE A 37 -4.90 4.79 -8.92
C ILE A 37 -5.70 6.05 -8.54
N ASP A 38 -6.88 6.20 -9.15
CA ASP A 38 -7.66 7.43 -9.04
C ASP A 38 -8.58 7.41 -7.81
N THR A 39 -8.89 8.59 -7.29
CA THR A 39 -9.90 8.73 -6.24
C THR A 39 -11.24 8.14 -6.71
N GLY A 40 -11.84 7.27 -5.89
CA GLY A 40 -13.07 6.57 -6.23
C GLY A 40 -12.90 5.29 -7.06
N ASP A 41 -11.66 4.85 -7.31
CA ASP A 41 -11.41 3.51 -7.84
C ASP A 41 -11.70 2.42 -6.80
N MET A 42 -12.08 1.24 -7.29
CA MET A 42 -12.08 0.01 -6.50
C MET A 42 -10.83 -0.80 -6.85
N VAL A 43 -10.00 -1.12 -5.86
CA VAL A 43 -8.77 -1.89 -6.07
C VAL A 43 -8.98 -3.30 -5.55
N VAL A 44 -8.79 -4.29 -6.43
CA VAL A 44 -8.72 -5.70 -6.04
C VAL A 44 -7.36 -5.97 -5.42
N VAL A 45 -7.36 -6.62 -4.27
CA VAL A 45 -6.19 -6.89 -3.47
C VAL A 45 -6.01 -8.39 -3.25
N SER A 46 -4.78 -8.83 -3.00
CA SER A 46 -4.47 -10.23 -2.67
C SER A 46 -3.60 -10.35 -1.42
N ASP A 47 -3.56 -11.55 -0.84
CA ASP A 47 -2.54 -11.94 0.12
C ASP A 47 -1.13 -11.68 -0.46
N VAL A 48 -0.16 -11.38 0.41
CA VAL A 48 1.23 -11.11 0.01
C VAL A 48 1.89 -12.34 -0.64
N ASN A 49 1.47 -13.54 -0.24
CA ASN A 49 1.97 -14.81 -0.79
C ASN A 49 1.27 -15.23 -2.09
N ARG A 50 0.35 -14.41 -2.61
CA ARG A 50 -0.31 -14.64 -3.89
C ARG A 50 0.39 -13.84 -4.98
N TYR A 51 0.48 -14.43 -6.17
CA TYR A 51 1.04 -13.79 -7.36
C TYR A 51 2.41 -13.15 -7.10
N VAL A 52 3.28 -13.89 -6.39
CA VAL A 52 4.63 -13.45 -6.03
C VAL A 52 5.48 -13.35 -7.28
N ALA A 53 6.01 -12.17 -7.56
CA ALA A 53 6.91 -11.94 -8.68
C ALA A 53 8.32 -12.45 -8.35
N ALA A 54 9.12 -12.75 -9.38
CA ALA A 54 10.48 -13.25 -9.18
C ALA A 54 11.40 -12.27 -8.45
N ALA A 55 11.15 -10.96 -8.59
CA ALA A 55 11.91 -9.90 -7.92
C ALA A 55 11.43 -9.61 -6.47
N ALA A 56 10.50 -10.41 -5.95
CA ALA A 56 9.97 -10.21 -4.61
C ALA A 56 10.99 -10.63 -3.55
N ASP A 57 10.97 -9.92 -2.42
CA ASP A 57 11.67 -10.32 -1.22
C ASP A 57 11.01 -11.54 -0.53
N GLU A 58 11.56 -11.92 0.62
CA GLU A 58 11.07 -13.03 1.44
C GLU A 58 9.64 -12.86 1.95
N ASN A 59 9.09 -11.63 1.94
CA ASN A 59 7.72 -11.32 2.32
C ASN A 59 6.77 -11.27 1.11
N GLY A 60 7.28 -11.62 -0.08
CA GLY A 60 6.49 -11.63 -1.31
C GLY A 60 6.21 -10.23 -1.87
N ILE A 61 6.99 -9.22 -1.47
CA ILE A 61 6.85 -7.82 -1.88
C ILE A 61 7.99 -7.43 -2.83
N VAL A 62 7.65 -6.76 -3.92
CA VAL A 62 8.66 -6.14 -4.81
C VAL A 62 8.80 -4.67 -4.44
N THR A 63 10.00 -4.23 -4.06
CA THR A 63 10.25 -2.81 -3.84
C THR A 63 10.52 -2.08 -5.16
N ARG A 64 10.26 -0.77 -5.24
CA ARG A 64 10.62 0.03 -6.42
C ARG A 64 12.13 -0.05 -6.71
N ALA A 65 12.97 -0.01 -5.69
CA ALA A 65 14.42 -0.06 -5.83
C ALA A 65 14.94 -1.39 -6.41
N GLY A 66 14.21 -2.49 -6.19
CA GLY A 66 14.55 -3.83 -6.69
C GLY A 66 13.55 -4.37 -7.72
N ALA A 67 12.89 -3.49 -8.48
CA ALA A 67 11.78 -3.91 -9.34
C ALA A 67 12.22 -4.73 -10.56
N ASP A 68 13.43 -4.51 -11.10
CA ASP A 68 13.99 -5.29 -12.22
C ASP A 68 13.02 -5.54 -13.39
N GLY A 69 12.30 -4.49 -13.81
CA GLY A 69 11.31 -4.54 -14.89
C GLY A 69 9.91 -5.01 -14.47
N TYR A 70 9.72 -5.45 -13.22
CA TYR A 70 8.40 -5.65 -12.64
C TYR A 70 7.68 -4.31 -12.44
N THR A 71 6.43 -4.24 -12.89
CA THR A 71 5.60 -3.03 -12.76
C THR A 71 4.23 -3.36 -12.17
N ARG A 72 3.72 -2.45 -11.36
CA ARG A 72 2.35 -2.46 -10.85
C ARG A 72 1.76 -1.05 -10.97
N PHE A 73 0.61 -0.94 -11.63
CA PHE A 73 0.00 0.35 -11.99
C PHE A 73 0.97 1.29 -12.72
N ALA A 74 1.54 0.81 -13.83
CA ALA A 74 2.47 1.54 -14.72
C ALA A 74 3.82 1.95 -14.12
N GLU A 75 4.08 1.68 -12.84
CA GLU A 75 5.33 2.05 -12.17
C GLU A 75 5.98 0.84 -11.48
N GLY A 76 7.29 0.92 -11.26
CA GLY A 76 8.08 -0.14 -10.62
C GLY A 76 7.73 -0.33 -9.14
N GLY A 77 7.70 -1.60 -8.71
CA GLY A 77 7.42 -2.00 -7.33
C GLY A 77 5.93 -2.20 -7.02
N ASP A 78 5.64 -2.94 -5.96
CA ASP A 78 4.30 -3.22 -5.48
C ASP A 78 3.65 -2.00 -4.81
N VAL A 79 2.32 -1.95 -4.92
CA VAL A 79 1.46 -1.08 -4.11
C VAL A 79 0.81 -1.95 -3.04
N VAL A 80 0.96 -1.57 -1.78
CA VAL A 80 0.53 -2.37 -0.64
C VAL A 80 -0.52 -1.64 0.17
N VAL A 81 -1.45 -2.41 0.72
CA VAL A 81 -2.41 -1.94 1.73
C VAL A 81 -1.83 -2.29 3.09
N TYR A 82 -1.60 -1.30 3.95
CA TYR A 82 -1.03 -1.50 5.28
C TYR A 82 -1.77 -0.72 6.36
N MET A 83 -1.59 -1.18 7.60
CA MET A 83 -2.21 -0.55 8.78
C MET A 83 -1.21 -0.47 9.93
N PRO A 84 -0.55 0.68 10.14
CA PRO A 84 0.36 0.85 11.26
C PRO A 84 -0.42 0.83 12.60
N PRO A 85 0.23 0.48 13.74
CA PRO A 85 -0.41 0.39 15.04
C PRO A 85 -1.22 1.62 15.45
N ALA A 86 -0.71 2.82 15.15
CA ALA A 86 -1.38 4.09 15.44
C ALA A 86 -2.73 4.29 14.72
N ARG A 87 -3.00 3.53 13.64
CA ARG A 87 -4.28 3.54 12.92
C ARG A 87 -5.15 2.30 13.19
N ARG A 88 -4.75 1.41 14.11
CA ARG A 88 -5.58 0.24 14.46
C ARG A 88 -6.92 0.71 15.03
N GLY A 89 -8.00 0.16 14.49
CA GLY A 89 -9.37 0.55 14.86
C GLY A 89 -9.95 1.68 14.01
N LEU A 90 -9.16 2.29 13.11
CA LEU A 90 -9.68 3.18 12.08
C LEU A 90 -10.08 2.37 10.83
N ASP A 91 -11.20 2.73 10.22
CA ASP A 91 -11.72 2.11 8.99
C ASP A 91 -11.12 2.71 7.72
N SER A 92 -9.83 3.07 7.75
CA SER A 92 -9.11 3.66 6.62
C SER A 92 -7.66 3.16 6.60
N PRO A 93 -7.39 1.98 6.00
CA PRO A 93 -6.02 1.54 5.75
C PRO A 93 -5.36 2.43 4.70
N ILE A 94 -4.03 2.43 4.67
CA ILE A 94 -3.26 3.22 3.70
C ILE A 94 -2.88 2.31 2.54
N ILE A 95 -2.97 2.83 1.31
CA ILE A 95 -2.55 2.14 0.09
C ILE A 95 -1.46 2.96 -0.59
N HIS A 96 -0.21 2.55 -0.50
CA HIS A 96 0.93 3.28 -1.09
C HIS A 96 1.96 2.34 -1.71
N ARG A 97 2.85 2.90 -2.54
CA ARG A 97 3.90 2.14 -3.21
C ARG A 97 5.07 1.88 -2.29
N VAL A 98 5.58 0.65 -2.34
CA VAL A 98 6.79 0.24 -1.63
C VAL A 98 8.01 0.75 -2.38
N ARG A 99 8.83 1.56 -1.72
CA ARG A 99 9.98 2.22 -2.34
C ARG A 99 11.24 1.38 -2.16
N PHE A 100 11.56 1.03 -0.92
CA PHE A 100 12.70 0.18 -0.56
C PHE A 100 12.54 -0.35 0.87
N HIS A 101 13.30 -1.40 1.22
CA HIS A 101 13.39 -1.95 2.57
C HIS A 101 14.57 -1.33 3.34
N VAL A 102 14.42 -1.17 4.65
CA VAL A 102 15.44 -0.67 5.59
C VAL A 102 15.50 -1.56 6.84
N GLU A 103 16.67 -1.63 7.46
CA GLU A 103 16.89 -2.31 8.75
C GLU A 103 16.70 -1.36 9.94
N GLU A 104 16.50 -1.93 11.13
CA GLU A 104 16.44 -1.14 12.37
C GLU A 104 17.77 -0.42 12.62
N GLY A 105 17.69 0.88 12.92
CA GLY A 105 18.83 1.76 13.13
C GLY A 105 19.50 2.24 11.82
N GLU A 106 18.98 1.86 10.64
CA GLU A 106 19.54 2.31 9.37
C GLU A 106 19.32 3.80 9.17
N ASN A 107 20.39 4.51 8.77
CA ASN A 107 20.27 5.83 8.16
C ASN A 107 19.72 5.66 6.74
N TRP A 108 18.39 5.74 6.60
CA TRP A 108 17.75 5.58 5.31
C TRP A 108 17.73 6.86 4.47
N TYR A 109 18.11 8.02 5.04
CA TYR A 109 18.29 9.28 4.30
C TYR A 109 19.31 9.09 3.15
N ASP A 110 20.40 8.37 3.41
CA ASP A 110 21.47 8.12 2.43
C ASP A 110 20.99 7.37 1.16
N ARG A 111 19.84 6.68 1.24
CA ARG A 111 19.23 5.92 0.14
C ARG A 111 17.97 6.59 -0.41
N ALA A 112 17.46 7.59 0.28
CA ALA A 112 16.23 8.28 -0.08
C ALA A 112 16.43 9.10 -1.35
N ASN A 113 15.35 9.33 -2.11
CA ASN A 113 15.35 10.42 -3.08
C ASN A 113 15.22 11.73 -2.28
N PRO A 114 16.17 12.69 -2.39
CA PRO A 114 16.11 13.97 -1.67
C PRO A 114 14.88 14.81 -2.02
N GLU A 115 14.22 14.57 -3.16
CA GLU A 115 12.97 15.25 -3.50
C GLU A 115 11.79 14.86 -2.58
N PHE A 116 11.89 13.72 -1.86
CA PHE A 116 10.78 13.15 -1.10
C PHE A 116 11.02 13.11 0.42
N VAL A 117 12.08 13.75 0.93
CA VAL A 117 12.37 13.79 2.38
C VAL A 117 11.84 15.05 3.06
N GLY A 118 11.30 16.00 2.29
CA GLY A 118 10.78 17.28 2.77
C GLY A 118 11.77 18.43 2.58
N PRO A 119 11.27 19.68 2.52
CA PRO A 119 12.12 20.84 2.30
C PRO A 119 13.00 21.14 3.51
N GLY A 120 14.29 21.39 3.26
CA GLY A 120 15.25 21.78 4.30
C GLY A 120 15.67 20.65 5.24
N VAL A 121 15.50 19.39 4.82
CA VAL A 121 16.02 18.21 5.51
C VAL A 121 17.39 17.87 4.92
N ASP A 122 18.44 18.11 5.70
CA ASP A 122 19.83 17.94 5.28
C ASP A 122 20.44 16.62 5.78
N ASP A 123 19.84 16.00 6.81
CA ASP A 123 20.26 14.68 7.28
C ASP A 123 19.16 13.86 7.99
N CYS A 124 19.53 12.64 8.34
CA CYS A 124 18.68 11.68 9.03
C CYS A 124 18.15 12.17 10.38
N THR A 125 18.92 12.95 11.13
CA THR A 125 18.50 13.39 12.48
C THR A 125 17.35 14.38 12.46
N GLU A 126 17.11 15.00 11.30
CA GLU A 126 16.01 15.94 11.07
C GLU A 126 14.70 15.23 10.65
N LEU A 127 14.76 13.92 10.35
CA LEU A 127 13.59 13.13 9.97
C LEU A 127 12.97 12.41 11.16
N THR A 128 11.63 12.45 11.24
CA THR A 128 10.85 11.87 12.35
C THR A 128 11.09 10.36 12.56
N ASN A 129 11.43 9.62 11.51
CA ASN A 129 11.64 8.17 11.55
C ASN A 129 13.03 7.77 11.06
N CYS A 130 14.04 8.61 11.24
CA CYS A 130 15.44 8.31 10.90
C CYS A 130 16.36 8.63 12.11
N PRO A 131 17.30 7.74 12.49
CA PRO A 131 17.49 6.39 11.98
C PRO A 131 16.23 5.54 12.12
N ALA A 132 16.08 4.53 11.26
CA ALA A 132 14.86 3.74 11.18
C ALA A 132 14.52 3.13 12.56
N PRO A 133 13.37 3.44 13.18
CA PRO A 133 13.03 2.92 14.52
C PRO A 133 12.71 1.41 14.50
N ASN A 134 12.58 0.82 13.31
CA ASN A 134 12.40 -0.60 13.09
C ASN A 134 12.73 -0.98 11.64
N ALA A 135 13.02 -2.26 11.41
CA ALA A 135 13.09 -2.81 10.06
C ALA A 135 11.72 -2.77 9.37
N GLY A 136 11.71 -2.55 8.06
CA GLY A 136 10.49 -2.54 7.25
C GLY A 136 10.63 -1.73 5.98
N TYR A 137 9.49 -1.38 5.38
CA TYR A 137 9.42 -0.71 4.10
C TYR A 137 9.26 0.80 4.23
N ILE A 138 10.07 1.53 3.47
CA ILE A 138 9.78 2.92 3.15
C ILE A 138 8.71 2.95 2.06
N THR A 139 7.64 3.68 2.29
CA THR A 139 6.46 3.75 1.42
C THR A 139 6.18 5.19 1.03
N LYS A 140 5.51 5.37 -0.11
CA LYS A 140 5.11 6.70 -0.57
C LYS A 140 3.89 6.58 -1.47
N GLY A 141 2.90 7.45 -1.28
CA GLY A 141 1.86 7.68 -2.27
C GLY A 141 2.44 8.24 -3.55
N ASP A 142 2.04 7.72 -4.70
CA ASP A 142 2.60 8.14 -5.99
C ASP A 142 2.47 9.65 -6.22
N ASN A 143 1.43 10.28 -5.66
CA ASN A 143 1.15 11.71 -5.72
C ASN A 143 1.51 12.50 -4.45
N ASN A 144 2.14 11.88 -3.44
CA ASN A 144 2.54 12.61 -2.24
C ASN A 144 3.84 13.38 -2.49
N ASP A 145 4.09 14.48 -1.79
CA ASP A 145 5.38 15.17 -1.90
C ASP A 145 6.49 14.39 -1.18
N GLU A 146 6.15 13.73 -0.07
CA GLU A 146 7.12 13.12 0.83
C GLU A 146 6.90 11.60 1.02
N TYR A 147 7.93 10.89 1.49
CA TYR A 147 7.80 9.54 2.02
C TYR A 147 6.86 9.53 3.23
N ASP A 148 6.14 8.43 3.40
CA ASP A 148 5.23 8.25 4.55
C ASP A 148 5.98 8.30 5.89
N GLN A 149 7.27 7.97 5.86
CA GLN A 149 8.19 8.03 7.00
C GLN A 149 8.73 9.42 7.28
N ALA A 150 8.81 10.29 6.26
CA ALA A 150 9.26 11.67 6.42
C ALA A 150 8.15 12.56 7.00
N ASN A 151 6.94 12.47 6.44
CA ASN A 151 5.79 13.29 6.85
C ASN A 151 5.02 12.77 8.07
N GLY A 152 5.50 11.69 8.70
CA GLY A 152 4.88 11.12 9.90
C GLY A 152 3.60 10.31 9.67
N ILE A 153 3.27 9.94 8.43
CA ILE A 153 2.15 9.01 8.15
C ILE A 153 2.41 7.67 8.84
N ALA A 154 3.61 7.11 8.74
CA ALA A 154 3.96 5.86 9.42
C ALA A 154 5.48 5.75 9.63
N PRO A 155 5.96 5.07 10.68
CA PRO A 155 7.33 4.58 10.71
C PRO A 155 7.56 3.55 9.57
N PRO A 156 8.79 3.05 9.33
CA PRO A 156 9.02 1.99 8.35
C PRO A 156 7.99 0.87 8.52
N VAL A 157 7.31 0.54 7.42
CA VAL A 157 6.15 -0.34 7.45
C VAL A 157 6.64 -1.76 7.65
N ARG A 158 6.43 -2.32 8.83
CA ARG A 158 6.80 -3.72 9.10
C ARG A 158 6.02 -4.66 8.19
N SER A 159 6.63 -5.78 7.80
CA SER A 159 5.97 -6.74 6.91
C SER A 159 4.66 -7.26 7.50
N GLU A 160 4.56 -7.44 8.82
CA GLU A 160 3.32 -7.86 9.48
C GLU A 160 2.21 -6.79 9.53
N TRP A 161 2.50 -5.54 9.15
CA TRP A 161 1.49 -4.48 9.01
C TRP A 161 0.90 -4.44 7.59
N VAL A 162 1.57 -5.07 6.63
CA VAL A 162 1.06 -5.22 5.27
C VAL A 162 -0.07 -6.24 5.29
N ARG A 163 -1.26 -5.78 4.90
CA ARG A 163 -2.46 -6.61 4.87
C ARG A 163 -2.70 -7.23 3.49
N ALA A 164 -2.26 -6.57 2.43
CA ALA A 164 -2.50 -7.01 1.08
C ALA A 164 -1.61 -6.32 0.04
N LYS A 165 -1.51 -6.90 -1.15
CA LYS A 165 -0.97 -6.28 -2.36
C LYS A 165 -2.10 -5.86 -3.30
N ALA A 166 -2.03 -4.64 -3.82
CA ALA A 166 -2.95 -4.14 -4.84
C ALA A 166 -2.61 -4.75 -6.20
N GLN A 167 -3.61 -5.33 -6.86
CA GLN A 167 -3.42 -6.11 -8.09
C GLN A 167 -3.97 -5.39 -9.32
N VAL A 168 -5.23 -4.98 -9.27
CA VAL A 168 -5.93 -4.33 -10.40
C VAL A 168 -6.92 -3.31 -9.87
N ARG A 169 -7.13 -2.22 -10.63
CA ARG A 169 -8.12 -1.19 -10.33
C ARG A 169 -9.32 -1.30 -11.29
N VAL A 170 -10.50 -1.03 -10.76
CA VAL A 170 -11.74 -0.87 -11.51
C VAL A 170 -12.17 0.59 -11.35
N PRO A 171 -12.06 1.39 -12.43
CA PRO A 171 -12.37 2.82 -12.37
C PRO A 171 -13.76 3.12 -11.84
N LEU A 172 -13.89 4.16 -11.01
CA LEU A 172 -15.15 4.73 -10.50
C LEU A 172 -16.01 3.80 -9.62
N LEU A 173 -15.73 2.50 -9.55
CA LEU A 173 -16.53 1.53 -8.80
C LEU A 173 -16.45 1.77 -7.28
N GLY A 174 -15.37 2.38 -6.80
CA GLY A 174 -15.17 2.77 -5.41
C GLY A 174 -16.22 3.77 -4.91
N TRP A 175 -16.70 4.68 -5.76
CA TRP A 175 -17.71 5.69 -5.38
C TRP A 175 -18.97 5.08 -4.78
N ILE A 176 -19.42 3.90 -5.27
CA ILE A 176 -20.57 3.21 -4.69
C ILE A 176 -20.33 2.89 -3.22
N ARG A 177 -19.15 2.35 -2.89
CA ARG A 177 -18.79 2.03 -1.51
C ARG A 177 -18.63 3.29 -0.66
N LEU A 178 -18.02 4.33 -1.21
CA LEU A 178 -17.80 5.60 -0.50
C LEU A 178 -19.13 6.28 -0.14
N LEU A 179 -20.08 6.31 -1.07
CA LEU A 179 -21.44 6.82 -0.85
C LEU A 179 -22.16 6.05 0.26
N LEU A 180 -22.11 4.72 0.23
CA LEU A 180 -22.74 3.88 1.24
C LEU A 180 -22.08 4.01 2.62
N ALA A 181 -20.80 4.37 2.67
CA ALA A 181 -20.05 4.58 3.91
C ALA A 181 -20.14 6.02 4.44
N GLY A 182 -20.81 6.93 3.74
CA GLY A 182 -20.93 8.34 4.12
C GLY A 182 -19.61 9.11 4.07
N LYS A 183 -18.69 8.71 3.18
CA LYS A 183 -17.36 9.33 3.03
C LYS A 183 -17.30 10.40 1.93
N VAL A 184 -18.41 10.62 1.22
CA VAL A 184 -18.58 11.56 0.10
C VAL A 184 -19.98 12.15 0.13
#